data_AF-A0A382STP9-F1
#
_entry.id   AF-A0A382STP9-F1
#
_cell.length_a   1.000
_cell.length_b   1.000
_cell.length_c   1.000
_cell.angle_alpha   90.00
_cell.angle_beta   90.00
_cell.angle_gamma   90.00
#
_symmetry.space_group_name_H-M   'P 1'
#
loop_
_entity.id
_entity.type
_entity.pdbx_description
1 polymer ?
#
loop_
_entity_poly.entity_id
_entity_poly.type
_entity_poly.pdbx_seq_one_letter_code
_entity_poly.pdbx_strand_id
1 'polypeptide(L)'
;VSGVGSRGFRAPEKALDCGNSATAARFLMTIAASMGNPVSLDGDQSLRQRDMSALASVLRKLGCEVTSDTLPLTVTGPVVPGSVHLDVSASSQPLSALLLASPGYSGVIHIKTSSHSVSRGYSELSYELAGRCGSSNEMSSDGVAIVPWRPITPNEAKIPGELSLLPLAMLLAELHDVKVVLNGGDLELSGAMMELAERTEILDLRDESDIIAPAAALMALGGGGKITGVAHARGKESDRISSTVGLLNCFGMEAREVDDGIEVAGGQTPVRPKLPVDSQGDHRLAMTAMALASKCGGNVSGAEVCAV
;
A
#
# COMPACT_ATOMS: atom_id res chain seq x y z
N VAL A 1 24.57 10.33 -5.56
CA VAL A 1 24.65 9.25 -4.55
C VAL A 1 25.71 8.26 -5.00
N SER A 2 26.74 8.00 -4.20
CA SER A 2 27.74 6.95 -4.50
C SER A 2 27.34 5.69 -3.74
N GLY A 3 26.99 4.62 -4.46
CA GLY A 3 26.60 3.35 -3.86
C GLY A 3 27.80 2.54 -3.34
N VAL A 4 27.55 1.61 -2.42
CA VAL A 4 28.57 0.70 -1.86
C VAL A 4 28.70 -0.61 -2.65
N GLY A 5 27.90 -0.81 -3.70
CA GLY A 5 27.85 -2.03 -4.50
C GLY A 5 27.12 -3.18 -3.80
N SER A 6 26.90 -4.29 -4.53
CA SER A 6 26.09 -5.44 -4.08
C SER A 6 26.61 -6.18 -2.84
N ARG A 7 27.88 -5.97 -2.47
CA ARG A 7 28.52 -6.54 -1.28
C ARG A 7 28.98 -5.50 -0.26
N GLY A 8 28.55 -4.25 -0.43
CA GLY A 8 29.01 -3.14 0.40
C GLY A 8 28.14 -2.82 1.60
N PHE A 9 26.95 -3.45 1.73
CA PHE A 9 26.10 -3.24 2.89
C PHE A 9 26.75 -3.78 4.16
N ARG A 10 26.59 -3.03 5.25
CA ARG A 10 27.07 -3.38 6.58
C ARG A 10 25.89 -3.36 7.54
N ALA A 11 25.91 -4.26 8.52
CA ALA A 11 24.86 -4.26 9.54
C ALA A 11 24.92 -2.93 10.30
N PRO A 12 23.77 -2.25 10.50
CA PRO A 12 23.71 -1.04 11.29
C PRO A 12 23.90 -1.37 12.78
N GLU A 13 24.44 -0.42 13.56
CA GLU A 13 24.60 -0.58 15.01
C GLU A 13 23.26 -0.51 15.77
N LYS A 14 22.27 0.18 15.19
CA LYS A 14 20.93 0.37 15.75
C LYS A 14 19.89 -0.24 14.82
N ALA A 15 18.71 -0.50 15.38
CA ALA A 15 17.56 -0.92 14.58
C ALA A 15 17.24 0.14 13.51
N LEU A 16 16.88 -0.34 12.31
CA LEU A 16 16.36 0.49 11.24
C LEU A 16 14.92 0.89 11.56
N ASP A 17 14.70 2.17 11.82
CA ASP A 17 13.37 2.73 12.06
C ASP A 17 12.64 2.95 10.73
N CYS A 18 11.55 2.21 10.53
CA CYS A 18 10.71 2.27 9.34
C CYS A 18 9.54 3.25 9.48
N GLY A 19 9.39 3.92 10.63
CA GLY A 19 8.24 4.76 10.95
C GLY A 19 6.93 3.99 10.75
N ASN A 20 6.01 4.57 9.96
CA ASN A 20 4.73 3.94 9.61
C ASN A 20 4.75 3.15 8.28
N SER A 21 5.92 3.02 7.64
CA SER A 21 6.05 2.54 6.26
C SER A 21 6.24 1.03 6.18
N ALA A 22 5.16 0.32 5.84
CA ALA A 22 5.24 -1.11 5.57
C ALA A 22 6.07 -1.45 4.34
N THR A 23 6.12 -0.56 3.34
CA THR A 23 6.99 -0.69 2.17
C THR A 23 8.46 -0.67 2.59
N ALA A 24 8.86 0.30 3.42
CA ALA A 24 10.23 0.39 3.93
C ALA A 24 10.58 -0.86 4.75
N ALA A 25 9.72 -1.25 5.69
CA ALA A 25 9.94 -2.44 6.52
C ALA A 25 10.13 -3.70 5.68
N ARG A 26 9.24 -3.97 4.71
CA ARG A 26 9.32 -5.18 3.86
C ARG A 26 10.54 -5.16 2.95
N PHE A 27 10.89 -4.02 2.36
CA PHE A 27 12.05 -3.93 1.47
C PHE A 27 13.35 -4.06 2.26
N LEU A 28 13.49 -3.35 3.38
CA LEU A 28 14.67 -3.42 4.24
C LEU A 28 14.82 -4.81 4.86
N MET A 29 13.72 -5.45 5.27
CA MET A 29 13.70 -6.83 5.79
C MET A 29 14.29 -7.80 4.78
N THR A 30 13.87 -7.73 3.51
CA THR A 30 14.35 -8.63 2.47
C THR A 30 15.77 -8.30 2.00
N ILE A 31 16.13 -7.01 1.93
CA ILE A 31 17.53 -6.60 1.65
C ILE A 31 18.47 -7.12 2.75
N ALA A 32 18.07 -7.00 4.01
CA ALA A 32 18.80 -7.54 5.15
C ALA A 32 18.91 -9.07 5.10
N ALA A 33 17.89 -9.76 4.61
CA ALA A 33 17.92 -11.22 4.42
C ALA A 33 18.99 -11.68 3.42
N SER A 34 19.44 -10.80 2.52
CA SER A 34 20.57 -11.06 1.62
C SER A 34 21.93 -10.88 2.30
N MET A 35 21.98 -10.41 3.55
CA MET A 35 23.19 -10.20 4.34
C MET A 35 23.41 -11.37 5.31
N GLY A 36 24.67 -11.68 5.63
CA GLY A 36 24.99 -12.73 6.62
C GLY A 36 25.00 -12.27 8.08
N ASN A 37 24.81 -10.98 8.34
CA ASN A 37 24.81 -10.41 9.69
C ASN A 37 23.37 -10.10 10.13
N PRO A 38 23.06 -10.16 11.44
CA PRO A 38 21.75 -9.79 11.95
C PRO A 38 21.48 -8.29 11.73
N VAL A 39 20.27 -7.98 11.28
CA VAL A 39 19.77 -6.60 11.15
C VAL A 39 18.42 -6.51 11.84
N SER A 40 18.31 -5.59 12.81
CA SER A 40 17.05 -5.31 13.50
C SER A 40 16.27 -4.22 12.79
N LEU A 41 14.96 -4.39 12.73
CA LEU A 41 14.00 -3.45 12.18
C LEU A 41 12.95 -3.13 13.24
N ASP A 42 12.52 -1.88 13.26
CA ASP A 42 11.47 -1.39 14.13
C ASP A 42 10.61 -0.35 13.39
N GLY A 43 9.53 0.08 14.01
CA GLY A 43 8.66 1.14 13.50
C GLY A 43 7.76 1.69 14.59
N ASP A 44 6.81 2.52 14.18
CA ASP A 44 5.85 3.10 15.11
C ASP A 44 4.83 2.07 15.64
N GLN A 45 3.99 2.51 16.56
CA GLN A 45 2.99 1.66 17.20
C GLN A 45 2.02 1.00 16.20
N SER A 46 1.64 1.71 15.13
CA SER A 46 0.72 1.19 14.11
C SER A 46 1.42 0.11 13.28
N LEU A 47 2.65 0.38 12.82
CA LEU A 47 3.40 -0.58 12.00
C LEU A 47 3.75 -1.86 12.78
N ARG A 48 4.01 -1.76 14.09
CA ARG A 48 4.24 -2.92 14.98
C ARG A 48 3.04 -3.86 15.11
N GLN A 49 1.83 -3.39 14.81
CA GLN A 49 0.62 -4.22 14.83
C GLN A 49 0.35 -4.91 13.50
N ARG A 50 1.04 -4.53 12.42
CA ARG A 50 0.81 -5.10 11.09
C ARG A 50 1.47 -6.45 10.91
N ASP A 51 0.72 -7.37 10.32
CA ASP A 51 1.21 -8.70 10.01
C ASP A 51 2.28 -8.69 8.91
N MET A 52 3.42 -9.30 9.21
CA MET A 52 4.54 -9.55 8.30
C MET A 52 4.77 -11.07 8.10
N SER A 53 3.90 -11.93 8.62
CA SER A 53 4.03 -13.39 8.60
C SER A 53 4.25 -13.95 7.20
N ALA A 54 3.58 -13.41 6.17
CA ALA A 54 3.72 -13.86 4.79
C ALA A 54 5.19 -13.76 4.30
N LEU A 55 5.85 -12.62 4.55
CA LEU A 55 7.25 -12.42 4.18
C LEU A 55 8.20 -13.15 5.13
N ALA A 56 7.95 -13.09 6.44
CA ALA A 56 8.76 -13.76 7.45
C ALA A 56 8.82 -15.28 7.23
N SER A 57 7.67 -15.92 6.99
CA SER A 57 7.55 -17.35 6.68
C SER A 57 8.30 -17.73 5.41
N VAL A 58 8.23 -16.90 4.36
CA VAL A 58 8.98 -17.12 3.12
C VAL A 58 10.48 -17.05 3.36
N LEU A 59 10.97 -16.02 4.05
CA LEU A 59 12.39 -15.88 4.35
C LEU A 59 12.92 -17.04 5.22
N ARG A 60 12.16 -17.47 6.24
CA ARG A 60 12.51 -18.66 7.03
C ARG A 60 12.63 -19.92 6.18
N LYS A 61 11.69 -20.14 5.25
CA LYS A 61 11.73 -21.28 4.32
C LYS A 61 12.88 -21.20 3.31
N LEU A 62 13.34 -19.99 3.00
CA LEU A 62 14.52 -19.72 2.19
C LEU A 62 15.82 -19.65 3.03
N GLY A 63 15.81 -20.20 4.25
CA GLY A 63 17.02 -20.42 5.05
C GLY A 63 17.44 -19.26 5.95
N CYS A 64 16.70 -18.14 5.98
CA CYS A 64 16.99 -17.03 6.89
C CYS A 64 16.45 -17.29 8.31
N GLU A 65 17.06 -16.67 9.30
CA GLU A 65 16.49 -16.54 10.64
C GLU A 65 15.68 -15.25 10.73
N VAL A 66 14.40 -15.35 11.13
CA VAL A 66 13.52 -14.20 11.36
C VAL A 66 12.84 -14.35 12.71
N THR A 67 13.09 -13.43 13.64
CA THR A 67 12.73 -13.60 15.06
C THR A 67 11.24 -13.43 15.38
N SER A 68 10.47 -12.75 14.53
CA SER A 68 9.05 -12.42 14.77
C SER A 68 8.29 -12.26 13.45
N ASP A 69 6.96 -12.33 13.51
CA ASP A 69 6.04 -12.05 12.40
C ASP A 69 5.50 -10.61 12.44
N THR A 70 5.94 -9.80 13.39
CA THR A 70 5.62 -8.37 13.56
C THR A 70 6.87 -7.59 13.99
N LEU A 71 6.88 -6.27 13.80
CA LEU A 71 7.95 -5.41 14.32
C LEU A 71 7.80 -5.24 15.86
N PRO A 72 8.91 -5.05 16.61
CA PRO A 72 10.29 -5.14 16.14
C PRO A 72 10.71 -6.58 15.84
N LEU A 73 11.55 -6.75 14.82
CA LEU A 73 12.10 -8.06 14.44
C LEU A 73 13.57 -7.95 14.05
N THR A 74 14.27 -9.09 14.04
CA THR A 74 15.61 -9.22 13.49
C THR A 74 15.62 -10.25 12.39
N VAL A 75 16.33 -9.94 11.29
CA VAL A 75 16.58 -10.85 10.18
C VAL A 75 18.06 -11.14 10.07
N THR A 76 18.40 -12.42 9.91
CA THR A 76 19.75 -12.89 9.58
C THR A 76 19.66 -13.80 8.36
N GLY A 77 20.39 -13.46 7.30
CA GLY A 77 20.46 -14.28 6.09
C GLY A 77 21.57 -15.34 6.13
N PRO A 78 21.98 -15.88 4.98
CA PRO A 78 21.56 -15.48 3.63
C PRO A 78 20.27 -16.19 3.16
N VAL A 79 19.58 -15.58 2.20
CA VAL A 79 18.60 -16.27 1.35
C VAL A 79 19.31 -17.35 0.51
N VAL A 80 18.84 -18.59 0.59
CA VAL A 80 19.32 -19.72 -0.21
C VAL A 80 18.38 -20.04 -1.37
N PRO A 81 18.88 -20.61 -2.49
CA PRO A 81 18.06 -21.03 -3.60
C PRO A 81 17.04 -22.09 -3.17
N GLY A 82 15.82 -22.02 -3.68
CA GLY A 82 14.77 -22.96 -3.29
C GLY A 82 13.39 -22.59 -3.82
N SER A 83 12.42 -23.44 -3.48
CA SER A 83 11.03 -23.28 -3.88
C SER A 83 10.16 -22.99 -2.66
N VAL A 84 9.30 -21.98 -2.75
CA VAL A 84 8.46 -21.53 -1.64
C VAL A 84 7.08 -21.10 -2.14
N HIS A 85 6.08 -21.20 -1.26
CA HIS A 85 4.76 -20.63 -1.49
C HIS A 85 4.66 -19.27 -0.79
N LEU A 86 4.16 -18.26 -1.51
CA LEU A 86 3.88 -16.93 -1.00
C LEU A 86 2.38 -16.64 -1.13
N ASP A 87 1.73 -16.37 -0.01
CA ASP A 87 0.37 -15.84 -0.03
C ASP A 87 0.40 -14.33 -0.32
N VAL A 88 -0.29 -13.93 -1.39
CA VAL A 88 -0.39 -12.55 -1.88
C VAL A 88 -1.81 -11.98 -1.73
N SER A 89 -2.66 -12.63 -0.95
CA SER A 89 -4.07 -12.23 -0.74
C SER A 89 -4.25 -11.01 0.16
N ALA A 90 -3.30 -10.77 1.07
CA ALA A 90 -3.31 -9.59 1.94
C ALA A 90 -2.49 -8.41 1.38
N SER A 91 -1.47 -8.69 0.55
CA SER A 91 -0.56 -7.67 0.01
C SER A 91 0.30 -8.19 -1.13
N SER A 92 0.56 -7.35 -2.14
CA SER A 92 1.56 -7.59 -3.19
C SER A 92 2.99 -7.24 -2.78
N GLN A 93 3.18 -6.47 -1.70
CA GLN A 93 4.49 -5.96 -1.29
C GLN A 93 5.53 -7.05 -0.98
N PRO A 94 5.20 -8.22 -0.38
CA PRO A 94 6.18 -9.28 -0.19
C PRO A 94 6.82 -9.75 -1.49
N LEU A 95 6.03 -9.86 -2.58
CA LEU A 95 6.54 -10.28 -3.89
C LEU A 95 7.48 -9.21 -4.47
N SER A 96 7.08 -7.94 -4.42
CA SER A 96 7.92 -6.80 -4.82
C SER A 96 9.23 -6.77 -4.03
N ALA A 97 9.17 -6.98 -2.72
CA ALA A 97 10.35 -7.00 -1.86
C ALA A 97 11.32 -8.13 -2.25
N LEU A 98 10.78 -9.34 -2.48
CA LEU A 98 11.56 -10.51 -2.90
C LEU A 98 12.22 -10.30 -4.26
N LEU A 99 11.51 -9.67 -5.20
CA LEU A 99 12.08 -9.28 -6.47
C LEU A 99 13.24 -8.31 -6.24
N LEU A 100 12.97 -7.11 -5.70
CA LEU A 100 13.92 -6.01 -5.63
C LEU A 100 15.19 -6.30 -4.80
N ALA A 101 15.11 -7.23 -3.84
CA ALA A 101 16.26 -7.66 -3.03
C ALA A 101 17.08 -8.79 -3.68
N SER A 102 16.58 -9.43 -4.73
CA SER A 102 17.23 -10.59 -5.35
C SER A 102 18.58 -10.36 -6.04
N PRO A 103 19.02 -9.13 -6.38
CA PRO A 103 20.43 -8.88 -6.69
C PRO A 103 21.41 -9.37 -5.62
N GLY A 104 20.96 -9.50 -4.37
CA GLY A 104 21.76 -10.02 -3.25
C GLY A 104 21.63 -11.53 -3.02
N TYR A 105 20.78 -12.25 -3.76
CA TYR A 105 20.59 -13.69 -3.54
C TYR A 105 21.72 -14.52 -4.15
N SER A 106 21.99 -15.67 -3.54
CA SER A 106 23.03 -16.61 -3.97
C SER A 106 22.63 -17.47 -5.19
N GLY A 107 21.35 -17.46 -5.57
CA GLY A 107 20.82 -18.16 -6.74
C GLY A 107 19.32 -17.97 -6.89
N VAL A 108 18.72 -18.73 -7.82
CA VAL A 108 17.32 -18.61 -8.20
C VAL A 108 16.40 -19.09 -7.07
N ILE A 109 15.32 -18.33 -6.82
CA ILE A 109 14.21 -18.79 -5.99
C ILE A 109 12.96 -18.96 -6.85
N HIS A 110 12.16 -19.99 -6.55
CA HIS A 110 10.89 -20.26 -7.22
C HIS A 110 9.75 -19.97 -6.27
N ILE A 111 8.88 -19.03 -6.62
CA ILE A 111 7.75 -18.60 -5.80
C ILE A 111 6.47 -19.06 -6.47
N LYS A 112 5.69 -19.88 -5.77
CA LYS A 112 4.28 -20.15 -6.13
C LYS A 112 3.39 -19.19 -5.37
N THR A 113 2.59 -18.39 -6.08
CA THR A 113 1.64 -17.44 -5.45
C THR A 113 0.28 -18.09 -5.19
N SER A 114 -0.49 -17.55 -4.24
CA SER A 114 -1.90 -17.90 -4.08
C SER A 114 -2.74 -17.37 -5.25
N SER A 115 -3.91 -17.97 -5.51
CA SER A 115 -4.77 -17.63 -6.66
C SER A 115 -5.51 -16.29 -6.53
N HIS A 116 -5.63 -15.76 -5.31
CA HIS A 116 -6.35 -14.52 -5.03
C HIS A 116 -5.36 -13.41 -4.66
N SER A 117 -4.75 -12.75 -5.64
CA SER A 117 -3.84 -11.62 -5.41
C SER A 117 -4.57 -10.28 -5.32
N VAL A 118 -4.06 -9.36 -4.51
CA VAL A 118 -4.60 -7.99 -4.38
C VAL A 118 -3.52 -6.98 -4.71
N SER A 119 -3.90 -5.73 -4.99
CA SER A 119 -2.94 -4.64 -5.20
C SER A 119 -1.92 -4.99 -6.31
N ARG A 120 -2.37 -5.64 -7.40
CA ARG A 120 -1.52 -6.29 -8.41
C ARG A 120 -0.65 -5.31 -9.20
N GLY A 121 -1.20 -4.13 -9.49
CA GLY A 121 -0.50 -3.05 -10.19
C GLY A 121 0.83 -2.64 -9.53
N TYR A 122 0.94 -2.77 -8.20
CA TYR A 122 2.19 -2.46 -7.49
C TYR A 122 3.29 -3.51 -7.74
N SER A 123 2.93 -4.79 -7.83
CA SER A 123 3.89 -5.82 -8.24
C SER A 123 4.28 -5.67 -9.71
N GLU A 124 3.33 -5.39 -10.59
CA GLU A 124 3.58 -5.14 -12.02
C GLU A 124 4.56 -3.98 -12.22
N LEU A 125 4.33 -2.86 -11.52
CA LEU A 125 5.24 -1.72 -11.50
C LEU A 125 6.64 -2.11 -11.00
N SER A 126 6.72 -2.97 -9.98
CA SER A 126 8.01 -3.45 -9.46
C SER A 126 8.79 -4.25 -10.51
N TYR A 127 8.10 -5.11 -11.27
CA TYR A 127 8.69 -5.86 -12.38
C TYR A 127 9.09 -4.95 -13.54
N GLU A 128 8.27 -3.98 -13.91
CA GLU A 128 8.59 -3.00 -14.95
C GLU A 128 9.84 -2.19 -14.58
N LEU A 129 9.89 -1.66 -13.36
CA LEU A 129 11.03 -0.90 -12.86
C LEU A 129 12.30 -1.76 -12.78
N ALA A 130 12.18 -3.00 -12.31
CA ALA A 130 13.29 -3.94 -12.30
C ALA A 130 13.79 -4.21 -13.73
N GLY A 131 12.89 -4.40 -14.70
CA GLY A 131 13.20 -4.59 -16.11
C GLY A 131 13.95 -3.40 -16.73
N ARG A 132 13.48 -2.18 -16.46
CA ARG A 132 14.18 -0.93 -16.82
C ARG A 132 15.58 -0.83 -16.18
N CYS A 133 15.78 -1.48 -15.04
CA CYS A 133 17.06 -1.59 -14.35
C CYS A 133 17.87 -2.84 -14.72
N GLY A 134 17.52 -3.55 -15.81
CA GLY A 134 18.27 -4.68 -16.35
C GLY A 134 17.90 -6.06 -15.78
N SER A 135 16.79 -6.18 -15.06
CA SER A 135 16.23 -7.47 -14.65
C SER A 135 15.60 -8.19 -15.85
N SER A 136 15.80 -9.50 -15.96
CA SER A 136 15.10 -10.37 -16.91
C SER A 136 13.93 -11.13 -16.29
N ASN A 137 13.55 -10.78 -15.05
CA ASN A 137 12.46 -11.44 -14.35
C ASN A 137 11.12 -10.99 -14.92
N GLU A 138 10.22 -11.94 -15.14
CA GLU A 138 8.88 -11.70 -15.67
C GLU A 138 7.82 -12.26 -14.71
N MET A 139 6.62 -11.67 -14.74
CA MET A 139 5.48 -12.16 -13.99
C MET A 139 4.87 -13.39 -14.67
N SER A 140 4.27 -14.27 -13.87
CA SER A 140 3.59 -15.48 -14.33
C SER A 140 2.45 -15.83 -13.37
N SER A 141 1.35 -16.35 -13.91
CA SER A 141 0.13 -16.68 -13.17
C SER A 141 0.28 -17.88 -12.23
N ASP A 142 1.20 -18.80 -12.53
CA ASP A 142 1.35 -20.08 -11.80
C ASP A 142 2.57 -20.11 -10.87
N GLY A 143 3.20 -18.95 -10.70
CA GLY A 143 4.43 -18.76 -9.94
C GLY A 143 5.58 -18.24 -10.80
N VAL A 144 6.52 -17.58 -10.15
CA VAL A 144 7.64 -16.86 -10.76
C VAL A 144 8.97 -17.45 -10.32
N ALA A 145 9.92 -17.53 -11.24
CA ALA A 145 11.32 -17.74 -10.91
C ALA A 145 11.97 -16.36 -10.76
N ILE A 146 12.49 -16.05 -9.58
CA ILE A 146 13.26 -14.83 -9.34
C ILE A 146 14.74 -15.18 -9.45
N VAL A 147 15.33 -14.74 -10.55
CA VAL A 147 16.74 -14.89 -10.89
C VAL A 147 17.49 -13.65 -10.39
N PRO A 148 18.60 -13.81 -9.63
CA PRO A 148 19.46 -12.68 -9.26
C PRO A 148 19.95 -11.93 -10.49
N TRP A 149 19.93 -10.59 -10.46
CA TRP A 149 20.41 -9.76 -11.55
C TRP A 149 21.39 -8.70 -11.07
N ARG A 150 22.01 -7.99 -12.01
CA ARG A 150 22.86 -6.83 -11.74
C ARG A 150 22.09 -5.55 -12.04
N PRO A 151 21.67 -4.75 -11.04
CA PRO A 151 20.99 -3.50 -11.27
C PRO A 151 21.84 -2.54 -12.11
N ILE A 152 21.21 -1.99 -13.15
CA ILE A 152 21.74 -0.93 -13.99
C ILE A 152 20.91 0.31 -13.69
N THR A 153 21.54 1.38 -13.23
CA THR A 153 20.82 2.62 -12.94
C THR A 153 20.63 3.38 -14.25
N PRO A 154 19.38 3.71 -14.64
CA PRO A 154 19.16 4.58 -15.80
C PRO A 154 19.70 6.00 -15.50
N ASN A 155 20.08 6.73 -16.55
CA ASN A 155 20.56 8.12 -16.41
C ASN A 155 19.45 9.07 -15.91
N GLU A 156 18.20 8.72 -16.15
CA GLU A 156 17.02 9.46 -15.75
C GLU A 156 15.92 8.47 -15.32
N ALA A 157 15.20 8.81 -14.26
CA ALA A 157 14.02 8.07 -13.81
C ALA A 157 12.86 9.06 -13.67
N LYS A 158 11.83 8.88 -14.51
CA LYS A 158 10.59 9.65 -14.39
C LYS A 158 9.74 9.06 -13.27
N ILE A 159 9.52 9.83 -12.22
CA ILE A 159 8.59 9.47 -11.14
C ILE A 159 7.17 9.84 -11.60
N PRO A 160 6.23 8.88 -11.68
CA PRO A 160 4.85 9.19 -12.07
C PRO A 160 4.16 10.05 -11.00
N GLY A 161 3.07 10.72 -11.38
CA GLY A 161 2.21 11.40 -10.42
C GLY A 161 1.46 10.41 -9.54
N GLU A 162 1.04 10.86 -8.36
CA GLU A 162 0.29 10.03 -7.41
C GLU A 162 -1.21 10.03 -7.74
N LEU A 163 -1.63 9.10 -8.60
CA LEU A 163 -3.02 9.02 -9.08
C LEU A 163 -4.03 8.69 -7.98
N SER A 164 -3.59 8.05 -6.89
CA SER A 164 -4.46 7.78 -5.74
C SER A 164 -4.95 9.05 -5.02
N LEU A 165 -4.39 10.22 -5.33
CA LEU A 165 -4.88 11.52 -4.84
C LEU A 165 -5.97 12.14 -5.74
N LEU A 166 -6.20 11.60 -6.93
CA LEU A 166 -7.23 12.12 -7.84
C LEU A 166 -8.64 12.09 -7.21
N PRO A 167 -9.09 11.03 -6.53
CA PRO A 167 -10.38 11.01 -5.85
C PRO A 167 -10.52 12.09 -4.77
N LEU A 168 -9.42 12.48 -4.12
CA LEU A 168 -9.45 13.58 -3.16
C LEU A 168 -9.69 14.92 -3.87
N ALA A 169 -9.05 15.15 -5.03
CA ALA A 169 -9.30 16.32 -5.85
C ALA A 169 -10.76 16.34 -6.36
N MET A 170 -11.27 15.21 -6.84
CA MET A 170 -12.68 15.05 -7.24
C MET A 170 -13.64 15.36 -6.10
N LEU A 171 -13.35 14.88 -4.88
CA LEU A 171 -14.16 15.15 -3.69
C LEU A 171 -14.19 16.65 -3.36
N LEU A 172 -13.04 17.32 -3.40
CA LEU A 172 -12.97 18.76 -3.19
C LEU A 172 -13.74 19.53 -4.27
N ALA A 173 -13.67 19.07 -5.53
CA ALA A 173 -14.47 19.61 -6.64
C ALA A 173 -15.97 19.55 -6.35
N GLU A 174 -16.46 18.37 -5.99
CA GLU A 174 -17.88 18.13 -5.69
C GLU A 174 -18.35 18.97 -4.50
N LEU A 175 -17.56 19.02 -3.42
CA LEU A 175 -17.92 19.75 -2.21
C LEU A 175 -18.04 21.26 -2.44
N HIS A 176 -17.20 21.83 -3.30
CA HIS A 176 -17.09 23.27 -3.50
C HIS A 176 -17.64 23.78 -4.83
N ASP A 177 -18.24 22.90 -5.63
CA ASP A 177 -18.78 23.22 -6.96
C ASP A 177 -17.71 23.86 -7.87
N VAL A 178 -16.52 23.26 -7.88
CA VAL A 178 -15.39 23.71 -8.70
C VAL A 178 -14.95 22.64 -9.68
N LYS A 179 -14.41 23.08 -10.82
CA LYS A 179 -13.86 22.18 -11.83
C LYS A 179 -12.40 21.84 -11.52
N VAL A 180 -12.09 20.55 -11.40
CA VAL A 180 -10.70 20.06 -11.40
C VAL A 180 -10.23 19.88 -12.83
N VAL A 181 -9.02 20.38 -13.12
CA VAL A 181 -8.33 20.19 -14.39
C VAL A 181 -7.01 19.50 -14.12
N LEU A 182 -6.82 18.33 -14.72
CA LEU A 182 -5.56 17.61 -14.65
C LEU A 182 -4.65 18.09 -15.79
N ASN A 183 -3.52 18.70 -15.42
CA ASN A 183 -2.51 19.15 -16.36
C ASN A 183 -1.40 18.10 -16.44
N GLY A 184 -1.47 17.22 -17.43
CA GLY A 184 -0.46 16.19 -17.69
C GLY A 184 -0.82 15.39 -18.95
N GLY A 185 0.16 15.13 -19.82
CA GLY A 185 -0.02 14.28 -20.99
C GLY A 185 -0.19 12.81 -20.59
N ASP A 186 -1.01 12.09 -21.35
CA ASP A 186 -1.33 10.66 -21.24
C ASP A 186 -1.51 10.16 -19.79
N LEU A 187 -2.53 10.70 -19.11
CA LEU A 187 -3.05 10.13 -17.87
C LEU A 187 -3.84 8.87 -18.21
N GLU A 188 -3.25 7.70 -18.00
CA GLU A 188 -3.97 6.43 -18.03
C GLU A 188 -4.67 6.22 -16.69
N LEU A 189 -6.00 6.40 -16.69
CA LEU A 189 -6.84 6.06 -15.55
C LEU A 189 -7.00 4.54 -15.49
N SER A 190 -6.94 3.99 -14.28
CA SER A 190 -7.31 2.61 -14.05
C SER A 190 -8.81 2.39 -14.23
N GLY A 191 -9.22 1.13 -14.37
CA GLY A 191 -10.64 0.77 -14.46
C GLY A 191 -11.45 1.27 -13.27
N ALA A 192 -10.96 1.10 -12.04
CA ALA A 192 -11.62 1.59 -10.83
C ALA A 192 -11.75 3.12 -10.81
N MET A 193 -10.72 3.84 -11.27
CA MET A 193 -10.78 5.30 -11.34
C MET A 193 -11.79 5.78 -12.40
N MET A 194 -11.91 5.07 -13.52
CA MET A 194 -12.95 5.33 -14.53
C MET A 194 -14.36 5.05 -13.98
N GLU A 195 -14.57 3.90 -13.34
CA GLU A 195 -15.84 3.53 -12.69
C GLU A 195 -16.27 4.58 -11.65
N LEU A 196 -15.32 5.05 -10.82
CA LEU A 196 -15.57 6.12 -9.85
C LEU A 196 -15.96 7.44 -10.54
N ALA A 197 -15.28 7.81 -11.62
CA ALA A 197 -15.60 9.02 -12.38
C ALA A 197 -16.98 8.94 -13.07
N GLU A 198 -17.36 7.75 -13.51
CA GLU A 198 -18.68 7.45 -14.10
C GLU A 198 -19.79 7.27 -13.06
N ARG A 199 -19.44 7.27 -11.75
CA ARG A 199 -20.36 7.12 -10.61
C ARG A 199 -21.14 5.80 -10.67
N THR A 200 -20.44 4.70 -10.92
CA THR A 200 -21.05 3.36 -10.90
C THR A 200 -21.60 3.01 -9.52
N GLU A 201 -22.66 2.19 -9.48
CA GLU A 201 -23.26 1.71 -8.23
C GLU A 201 -22.35 0.71 -7.50
N ILE A 202 -21.54 -0.04 -8.22
CA ILE A 202 -20.56 -0.98 -7.66
C ILE A 202 -19.18 -0.55 -8.12
N LEU A 203 -18.26 -0.44 -7.16
CA LEU A 203 -16.87 -0.04 -7.36
C LEU A 203 -15.94 -1.10 -6.78
N ASP A 204 -15.25 -1.86 -7.63
CA ASP A 204 -14.26 -2.85 -7.19
C ASP A 204 -12.90 -2.17 -6.96
N LEU A 205 -12.46 -2.14 -5.71
CA LEU A 205 -11.19 -1.54 -5.30
C LEU A 205 -10.15 -2.59 -4.87
N ARG A 206 -10.27 -3.83 -5.35
CA ARG A 206 -9.31 -4.91 -5.08
C ARG A 206 -7.85 -4.53 -5.33
N ASP A 207 -7.59 -3.76 -6.39
CA ASP A 207 -6.23 -3.32 -6.73
C ASP A 207 -5.90 -1.91 -6.22
N GLU A 208 -6.90 -1.16 -5.74
CA GLU A 208 -6.79 0.27 -5.44
C GLU A 208 -7.38 0.62 -4.05
N SER A 209 -7.09 -0.22 -3.05
CA SER A 209 -7.53 0.00 -1.66
C SER A 209 -7.11 1.34 -1.03
N ASP A 210 -6.22 2.10 -1.67
CA ASP A 210 -5.75 3.42 -1.21
C ASP A 210 -6.77 4.54 -1.44
N ILE A 211 -7.79 4.32 -2.27
CA ILE A 211 -8.81 5.32 -2.59
C ILE A 211 -10.15 5.11 -1.87
N ILE A 212 -10.26 4.11 -0.98
CA ILE A 212 -11.51 3.74 -0.30
C ILE A 212 -12.18 4.94 0.37
N ALA A 213 -11.44 5.68 1.21
CA ALA A 213 -12.00 6.79 1.98
C ALA A 213 -12.55 7.93 1.09
N PRO A 214 -11.80 8.51 0.14
CA PRO A 214 -12.34 9.53 -0.74
C PRO A 214 -13.41 9.00 -1.72
N ALA A 215 -13.31 7.75 -2.19
CA ALA A 215 -14.33 7.15 -3.05
C ALA A 215 -15.67 6.98 -2.31
N ALA A 216 -15.66 6.47 -1.08
CA ALA A 216 -16.86 6.32 -0.27
C ALA A 216 -17.55 7.67 0.00
N ALA A 217 -16.75 8.72 0.28
CA ALA A 217 -17.28 10.08 0.44
C ALA A 217 -17.91 10.61 -0.86
N LEU A 218 -17.28 10.40 -2.02
CA LEU A 218 -17.85 10.76 -3.32
C LEU A 218 -19.16 10.03 -3.61
N MET A 219 -19.22 8.72 -3.33
CA MET A 219 -20.44 7.92 -3.49
C MET A 219 -21.56 8.43 -2.57
N ALA A 220 -21.23 8.83 -1.33
CA ALA A 220 -22.20 9.40 -0.39
C ALA A 220 -22.84 10.70 -0.90
N LEU A 221 -22.04 11.59 -1.50
CA LEU A 221 -22.52 12.82 -2.14
C LEU A 221 -23.33 12.54 -3.41
N GLY A 222 -22.97 11.48 -4.14
CA GLY A 222 -23.57 11.05 -5.39
C GLY A 222 -24.75 10.10 -5.23
N GLY A 223 -24.79 9.03 -6.03
CA GLY A 223 -25.90 8.07 -6.07
C GLY A 223 -25.90 7.01 -4.98
N GLY A 224 -24.86 6.96 -4.13
CA GLY A 224 -24.61 5.84 -3.23
C GLY A 224 -24.07 4.62 -3.97
N GLY A 225 -24.06 3.47 -3.30
CA GLY A 225 -23.66 2.20 -3.90
C GLY A 225 -22.81 1.33 -2.96
N LYS A 226 -21.94 0.51 -3.54
CA LYS A 226 -21.11 -0.46 -2.83
C LYS A 226 -19.66 -0.45 -3.32
N ILE A 227 -18.72 -0.42 -2.37
CA ILE A 227 -17.30 -0.69 -2.59
C ILE A 227 -17.05 -2.16 -2.26
N THR A 228 -16.38 -2.90 -3.14
CA THR A 228 -16.08 -4.34 -3.00
C THR A 228 -14.59 -4.64 -3.17
N GLY A 229 -14.19 -5.89 -2.86
CA GLY A 229 -12.82 -6.38 -3.10
C GLY A 229 -11.76 -5.89 -2.11
N VAL A 230 -12.17 -5.20 -1.03
CA VAL A 230 -11.25 -4.48 -0.13
C VAL A 230 -11.05 -5.12 1.23
N ALA A 231 -11.44 -6.39 1.42
CA ALA A 231 -11.27 -7.10 2.70
C ALA A 231 -9.82 -7.00 3.26
N HIS A 232 -8.82 -7.00 2.39
CA HIS A 232 -7.40 -6.87 2.75
C HIS A 232 -7.02 -5.48 3.29
N ALA A 233 -7.83 -4.45 3.06
CA ALA A 233 -7.58 -3.08 3.51
C ALA A 233 -7.70 -2.91 5.04
N ARG A 234 -8.20 -3.94 5.76
CA ARG A 234 -8.27 -3.95 7.22
C ARG A 234 -6.90 -3.99 7.90
N GLY A 235 -5.91 -4.57 7.25
CA GLY A 235 -4.54 -4.73 7.77
C GLY A 235 -3.58 -3.60 7.36
N LYS A 236 -4.11 -2.44 6.96
CA LYS A 236 -3.33 -1.29 6.46
C LYS A 236 -2.94 -0.38 7.65
N GLU A 237 -2.80 0.92 7.42
CA GLU A 237 -2.50 1.92 8.45
C GLU A 237 -3.56 1.96 9.56
N SER A 238 -4.80 1.70 9.17
CA SER A 238 -5.94 1.45 10.04
C SER A 238 -6.73 0.27 9.48
N ASP A 239 -7.78 -0.17 10.18
CA ASP A 239 -8.84 -0.91 9.51
C ASP A 239 -9.61 0.08 8.61
N ARG A 240 -9.16 0.23 7.36
CA ARG A 240 -9.68 1.27 6.45
C ARG A 240 -11.15 1.10 6.11
N ILE A 241 -11.74 -0.08 6.29
CA ILE A 241 -13.17 -0.30 6.07
C ILE A 241 -13.95 0.35 7.22
N SER A 242 -13.75 -0.17 8.44
CA SER A 242 -14.46 0.31 9.63
C SER A 242 -14.17 1.79 9.91
N SER A 243 -12.93 2.22 9.67
CA SER A 243 -12.49 3.58 9.90
C SER A 243 -13.07 4.57 8.88
N THR A 244 -13.26 4.15 7.62
CA THR A 244 -13.98 4.97 6.62
C THR A 244 -15.46 5.08 6.98
N VAL A 245 -16.11 4.00 7.40
CA VAL A 245 -17.50 4.03 7.87
C VAL A 245 -17.66 4.97 9.08
N GLY A 246 -16.76 4.86 10.06
CA GLY A 246 -16.72 5.75 11.21
C GLY A 246 -16.53 7.21 10.81
N LEU A 247 -15.61 7.48 9.88
CA LEU A 247 -15.37 8.81 9.33
C LEU A 247 -16.65 9.41 8.71
N LEU A 248 -17.32 8.68 7.81
CA LEU A 248 -18.54 9.16 7.16
C LEU A 248 -19.64 9.44 8.19
N ASN A 249 -19.82 8.55 9.17
CA ASN A 249 -20.79 8.73 10.25
C ASN A 249 -20.50 9.96 11.12
N CYS A 250 -19.22 10.30 11.37
CA CYS A 250 -18.86 11.53 12.08
C CYS A 250 -19.33 12.80 11.34
N PHE A 251 -19.37 12.76 10.01
CA PHE A 251 -19.90 13.81 9.15
C PHE A 251 -21.39 13.65 8.84
N GLY A 252 -22.10 12.77 9.56
CA GLY A 252 -23.53 12.51 9.41
C GLY A 252 -23.91 11.85 8.09
N MET A 253 -22.97 11.18 7.43
CA MET A 253 -23.21 10.41 6.22
C MET A 253 -23.31 8.92 6.54
N GLU A 254 -24.42 8.30 6.17
CA GLU A 254 -24.73 6.90 6.39
C GLU A 254 -23.90 5.99 5.48
N ALA A 255 -23.11 5.13 6.10
CA ALA A 255 -22.43 4.02 5.48
C ALA A 255 -22.40 2.84 6.45
N ARG A 256 -22.33 1.61 5.91
CA ARG A 256 -22.19 0.38 6.71
C ARG A 256 -21.10 -0.51 6.17
N GLU A 257 -20.46 -1.20 7.08
CA GLU A 257 -19.50 -2.25 6.78
C GLU A 257 -20.23 -3.51 6.27
N VAL A 258 -19.64 -4.14 5.27
CA VAL A 258 -20.01 -5.47 4.78
C VAL A 258 -18.76 -6.34 4.64
N ASP A 259 -18.95 -7.65 4.46
CA ASP A 259 -17.85 -8.63 4.54
C ASP A 259 -16.61 -8.27 3.71
N ASP A 260 -16.79 -7.78 2.49
CA ASP A 260 -15.70 -7.43 1.56
C ASP A 260 -15.58 -5.93 1.22
N GLY A 261 -16.25 -5.05 1.96
CA GLY A 261 -16.18 -3.62 1.73
C GLY A 261 -17.22 -2.76 2.45
N ILE A 262 -17.80 -1.80 1.73
CA ILE A 262 -18.62 -0.72 2.32
C ILE A 262 -19.87 -0.51 1.46
N GLU A 263 -21.04 -0.42 2.08
CA GLU A 263 -22.27 0.06 1.44
C GLU A 263 -22.56 1.48 1.91
N VAL A 264 -22.88 2.36 0.96
CA VAL A 264 -22.99 3.82 1.16
C VAL A 264 -24.33 4.31 0.62
N ALA A 265 -25.10 5.04 1.43
CA ALA A 265 -26.32 5.69 0.96
C ALA A 265 -25.99 6.90 0.07
N GLY A 266 -26.82 7.21 -0.93
CA GLY A 266 -26.62 8.35 -1.83
C GLY A 266 -27.33 9.64 -1.39
N GLY A 267 -27.04 10.74 -2.08
CA GLY A 267 -27.73 12.02 -1.95
C GLY A 267 -27.49 12.72 -0.62
N GLN A 268 -26.36 12.43 0.03
CA GLN A 268 -26.06 12.90 1.37
C GLN A 268 -25.34 14.24 1.34
N THR A 269 -25.35 14.95 2.47
CA THR A 269 -24.61 16.21 2.64
C THR A 269 -23.88 16.17 3.97
N PRO A 270 -22.55 16.43 4.00
CA PRO A 270 -21.78 16.36 5.22
C PRO A 270 -22.20 17.48 6.19
N VAL A 271 -22.31 17.13 7.46
CA VAL A 271 -22.55 18.07 8.55
C VAL A 271 -21.32 18.19 9.44
N ARG A 272 -21.21 19.33 10.13
CA ARG A 272 -20.12 19.58 11.06
C ARG A 272 -20.09 18.50 12.16
N PRO A 273 -18.97 17.78 12.34
CA PRO A 273 -18.81 16.85 13.44
C PRO A 273 -18.92 17.55 14.80
N LYS A 274 -19.54 16.89 15.79
CA LYS A 274 -19.67 17.41 17.17
C LYS A 274 -18.37 17.33 17.96
N LEU A 275 -17.54 16.34 17.65
CA LEU A 275 -16.24 16.07 18.27
C LEU A 275 -15.14 16.10 17.20
N PRO A 276 -13.87 16.28 17.60
CA PRO A 276 -12.75 16.09 16.67
C PRO A 276 -12.80 14.70 16.03
N VAL A 277 -12.57 14.64 14.72
CA VAL A 277 -12.50 13.40 13.94
C VAL A 277 -11.07 12.87 14.02
N ASP A 278 -10.92 11.63 14.50
CA ASP A 278 -9.61 10.96 14.60
C ASP A 278 -9.22 10.32 13.27
N SER A 279 -8.02 10.62 12.77
CA SER A 279 -7.47 10.00 11.55
C SER A 279 -6.99 8.57 11.76
N GLN A 280 -6.88 8.11 13.01
CA GLN A 280 -6.34 6.81 13.41
C GLN A 280 -4.92 6.53 12.87
N GLY A 281 -4.14 7.58 12.62
CA GLY A 281 -2.80 7.46 12.04
C GLY A 281 -2.81 7.03 10.56
N ASP A 282 -3.94 7.21 9.86
CA ASP A 282 -4.08 6.94 8.43
C ASP A 282 -4.21 8.26 7.65
N HIS A 283 -3.22 8.50 6.78
CA HIS A 283 -3.16 9.71 5.96
C HIS A 283 -4.31 9.82 4.96
N ARG A 284 -4.83 8.70 4.44
CA ARG A 284 -5.98 8.71 3.52
C ARG A 284 -7.23 9.19 4.24
N LEU A 285 -7.44 8.71 5.47
CA LEU A 285 -8.56 9.14 6.30
C LEU A 285 -8.43 10.60 6.73
N ALA A 286 -7.23 11.01 7.17
CA ALA A 286 -6.96 12.40 7.51
C ALA A 286 -7.27 13.35 6.33
N MET A 287 -6.79 13.03 5.13
CA MET A 287 -7.04 13.83 3.92
C MET A 287 -8.54 13.91 3.59
N THR A 288 -9.26 12.78 3.62
CA THR A 288 -10.71 12.77 3.38
C THR A 288 -11.47 13.55 4.45
N ALA A 289 -11.10 13.42 5.72
CA ALA A 289 -11.69 14.17 6.82
C ALA A 289 -11.48 15.68 6.64
N MET A 290 -10.27 16.10 6.25
CA MET A 290 -9.97 17.50 5.95
C MET A 290 -10.78 18.02 4.75
N ALA A 291 -10.95 17.21 3.70
CA ALA A 291 -11.79 17.57 2.56
C ALA A 291 -13.25 17.79 3.00
N LEU A 292 -13.85 16.86 3.75
CA LEU A 292 -15.22 17.02 4.27
C LEU A 292 -15.36 18.21 5.23
N ALA A 293 -14.39 18.39 6.14
CA ALA A 293 -14.36 19.53 7.07
C ALA A 293 -14.21 20.87 6.34
N SER A 294 -13.59 20.92 5.16
CA SER A 294 -13.50 22.15 4.38
C SER A 294 -14.88 22.68 3.93
N LYS A 295 -15.88 21.81 3.81
CA LYS A 295 -17.26 22.18 3.44
C LYS A 295 -18.12 22.58 4.65
N CYS A 296 -18.04 21.82 5.74
CA CYS A 296 -18.98 21.95 6.86
C CYS A 296 -18.34 22.42 8.18
N GLY A 297 -17.02 22.60 8.20
CA GLY A 297 -16.23 22.84 9.42
C GLY A 297 -15.98 21.56 10.22
N GLY A 298 -15.10 21.63 11.22
CA GLY A 298 -14.73 20.50 12.06
C GLY A 298 -13.26 20.56 12.46
N ASN A 299 -12.88 19.74 13.44
CA ASN A 299 -11.49 19.56 13.84
C ASN A 299 -11.06 18.13 13.45
N VAL A 300 -9.88 17.98 12.85
CA VAL A 300 -9.28 16.68 12.53
C VAL A 300 -8.07 16.49 13.44
N SER A 301 -8.09 15.44 14.25
CA SER A 301 -6.98 15.02 15.10
C SER A 301 -6.04 14.10 14.29
N GLY A 302 -4.74 14.17 14.55
CA GLY A 302 -3.77 13.31 13.86
C GLY A 302 -3.52 13.72 12.40
N ALA A 303 -3.74 14.99 12.04
CA ALA A 303 -3.55 15.49 10.67
C ALA A 303 -2.06 15.57 10.27
N GLU A 304 -1.16 15.61 11.24
CA GLU A 304 0.29 15.55 11.05
C GLU A 304 0.75 14.28 10.33
N VAL A 305 -0.07 13.22 10.31
CA VAL A 305 0.21 11.99 9.55
C VAL A 305 0.19 12.22 8.03
N CYS A 306 -0.33 13.35 7.55
CA CYS A 306 -0.26 13.74 6.14
C CYS A 306 1.08 14.40 5.76
N ALA A 307 1.96 14.70 6.72
CA ALA A 307 3.26 15.33 6.46
C ALA A 307 4.35 14.33 5.98
N VAL A 308 3.94 13.11 5.62
CA VAL A 308 4.81 12.01 5.17
C VAL A 308 5.27 12.21 3.74
#